data_AF-A0A350PHI3-F1
#
_entry.id   AF-A0A350PHI3-F1
#
_cell.length_a   1.000
_cell.length_b   1.000
_cell.length_c   1.000
_cell.angle_alpha   90.00
_cell.angle_beta   90.00
_cell.angle_gamma   90.00
#
_symmetry.space_group_name_H-M   'P 1'
#
loop_
_entity.id
_entity.type
_entity.pdbx_description
1 polymer ?
#
loop_
_entity_poly.entity_id
_entity_poly.type
_entity_poly.pdbx_seq_one_letter_code
_entity_poly.pdbx_strand_id
1 'polypeptide(L)'
;MTPFEAFSMYIALKNHFTQKRFDYLKYNGKSRMTQKSFEKRKDKIFFQKLAKHEDVQGFLIANFIKNPKSWIKELVYSEESEREYRSWLKKQQSLTYLFKQDLSKLDDDFNQNLKIEQNQHPIVLKLYLGNKISLETLCILIKMTKTEKYFNNNLKDEPIWEEIELKIKKYTPFIQYNEEKLKKIVLDYFK
;
A
#
# COMPACT_ATOMS: atom_id res chain seq x y z
N MET A 1 -6.71 19.60 -10.07
CA MET A 1 -7.67 18.71 -10.79
C MET A 1 -9.10 19.19 -10.55
N THR A 2 -10.05 18.77 -11.38
CA THR A 2 -11.48 19.11 -11.20
C THR A 2 -12.13 18.25 -10.11
N PRO A 3 -13.26 18.67 -9.51
CA PRO A 3 -14.01 17.85 -8.56
C PRO A 3 -14.44 16.49 -9.11
N PHE A 4 -14.75 16.42 -10.41
CA PHE A 4 -15.15 15.18 -11.07
C PHE A 4 -13.97 14.22 -11.27
N GLU A 5 -12.78 14.74 -11.60
CA GLU A 5 -11.54 13.94 -11.66
C GLU A 5 -11.20 13.37 -10.28
N ALA A 6 -11.27 14.20 -9.23
CA ALA A 6 -11.03 13.75 -7.85
C ALA A 6 -12.03 12.66 -7.42
N PHE A 7 -13.31 12.81 -7.78
CA PHE A 7 -14.33 11.78 -7.57
C PHE A 7 -14.02 10.48 -8.31
N SER A 8 -13.67 10.57 -9.59
CA SER A 8 -13.33 9.40 -10.41
C SER A 8 -12.13 8.65 -9.84
N MET A 9 -11.10 9.39 -9.41
CA MET A 9 -9.91 8.84 -8.76
C MET A 9 -10.23 8.20 -7.40
N TYR A 10 -11.03 8.86 -6.56
CA TYR A 10 -11.52 8.31 -5.29
C TYR A 10 -12.21 6.96 -5.50
N ILE A 11 -13.14 6.86 -6.47
CA ILE A 11 -13.84 5.61 -6.76
C ILE A 11 -12.88 4.54 -7.29
N ALA A 12 -11.99 4.88 -8.21
CA ALA A 12 -11.05 3.92 -8.78
C ALA A 12 -10.08 3.37 -7.72
N LEU A 13 -9.50 4.23 -6.87
CA LEU A 13 -8.62 3.79 -5.79
C LEU A 13 -9.38 3.02 -4.71
N LYS A 14 -10.58 3.47 -4.32
CA LYS A 14 -11.42 2.72 -3.37
C LYS A 14 -11.72 1.32 -3.88
N ASN A 15 -12.11 1.17 -5.15
CA ASN A 15 -12.35 -0.12 -5.76
C ASN A 15 -11.07 -0.96 -5.82
N HIS A 16 -9.92 -0.35 -6.08
CA HIS A 16 -8.64 -1.05 -6.08
C HIS A 16 -8.34 -1.68 -4.72
N PHE A 17 -8.46 -0.92 -3.64
CA PHE A 17 -8.16 -1.44 -2.29
C PHE A 17 -9.26 -2.33 -1.71
N THR A 18 -10.50 -2.30 -2.23
CA THR A 18 -11.61 -3.10 -1.68
C THR A 18 -11.99 -4.32 -2.53
N GLN A 19 -11.87 -4.25 -3.85
CA GLN A 19 -12.29 -5.33 -4.75
C GLN A 19 -11.09 -6.17 -5.17
N LYS A 20 -11.08 -7.46 -4.83
CA LYS A 20 -9.98 -8.39 -5.16
C LYS A 20 -9.55 -8.32 -6.63
N ARG A 21 -10.50 -8.15 -7.57
CA ARG A 21 -10.25 -8.17 -9.03
C ARG A 21 -9.99 -6.81 -9.69
N PHE A 22 -10.24 -5.69 -9.02
CA PHE A 22 -10.07 -4.37 -9.63
C PHE A 22 -8.61 -3.88 -9.54
N ASP A 23 -8.06 -3.37 -10.64
CA ASP A 23 -6.69 -2.89 -10.72
C ASP A 23 -6.67 -1.44 -11.23
N TYR A 24 -6.25 -0.50 -10.39
CA TYR A 24 -6.22 0.93 -10.70
C TYR A 24 -5.24 1.24 -11.84
N LEU A 25 -4.07 0.60 -11.83
CA LEU A 25 -3.01 0.86 -12.80
C LEU A 25 -3.39 0.31 -14.17
N LYS A 26 -3.99 -0.89 -14.21
CA LYS A 26 -4.49 -1.48 -15.48
C LYS A 26 -5.49 -0.57 -16.20
N TYR A 27 -6.34 0.12 -15.46
CA TYR A 27 -7.32 1.04 -16.03
C TYR A 27 -6.85 2.51 -16.07
N ASN A 28 -5.59 2.79 -15.71
CA ASN A 28 -5.00 4.12 -15.63
C ASN A 28 -5.90 5.13 -14.89
N GLY A 29 -6.49 4.69 -13.76
CA GLY A 29 -7.41 5.49 -12.97
C GLY A 29 -8.73 5.87 -13.65
N LYS A 30 -9.02 5.38 -14.87
CA LYS A 30 -10.26 5.66 -15.57
C LYS A 30 -11.41 4.90 -14.94
N SER A 31 -12.46 5.63 -14.57
CA SER A 31 -13.75 5.06 -14.18
C SER A 31 -14.76 5.28 -15.30
N ARG A 32 -15.79 4.44 -15.39
CA ARG A 32 -16.92 4.63 -16.33
C ARG A 32 -17.88 5.74 -15.90
N MET A 33 -17.49 6.58 -14.94
CA MET A 33 -18.34 7.62 -14.39
C MET A 33 -18.49 8.78 -15.39
N THR A 34 -19.62 9.49 -15.30
CA THR A 34 -19.92 10.62 -16.18
C THR A 34 -20.10 11.89 -15.37
N GLN A 35 -19.73 13.02 -15.96
CA GLN A 35 -19.92 14.34 -15.34
C GLN A 35 -21.37 14.56 -14.88
N LYS A 36 -22.33 14.17 -15.74
CA LYS A 36 -23.78 14.26 -15.46
C LYS A 36 -24.21 13.45 -14.24
N SER A 37 -23.60 12.27 -13.98
CA SER A 37 -23.94 11.49 -12.79
C SER A 37 -23.33 12.08 -11.52
N PHE A 38 -22.15 12.68 -11.62
CA PHE A 38 -21.48 13.39 -10.53
C PHE A 38 -22.27 14.63 -10.08
N GLU A 39 -22.78 15.44 -10.99
CA GLU A 39 -23.49 16.69 -10.68
C GLU A 39 -24.75 16.49 -9.82
N LYS A 40 -25.40 15.32 -9.98
CA LYS A 40 -26.59 14.90 -9.21
C LYS A 40 -26.26 14.44 -7.79
N ARG A 41 -24.99 14.23 -7.44
CA ARG A 41 -24.60 13.74 -6.12
C ARG A 41 -24.78 14.81 -5.04
N LYS A 42 -25.32 14.40 -3.89
CA LYS A 42 -25.48 15.26 -2.70
C LYS A 42 -24.14 15.57 -2.00
N ASP A 43 -23.17 14.66 -2.12
CA ASP A 43 -21.86 14.75 -1.47
C ASP A 43 -20.77 15.41 -2.36
N LYS A 44 -21.16 16.05 -3.48
CA LYS A 44 -20.24 16.68 -4.45
C LYS A 44 -19.30 17.73 -3.83
N ILE A 45 -19.74 18.41 -2.78
CA ILE A 45 -18.96 19.42 -2.06
C ILE A 45 -17.68 18.83 -1.43
N PHE A 46 -17.71 17.55 -1.04
CA PHE A 46 -16.53 16.91 -0.46
C PHE A 46 -15.46 16.65 -1.53
N PHE A 47 -15.87 16.33 -2.75
CA PHE A 47 -14.94 16.19 -3.87
C PHE A 47 -14.39 17.53 -4.36
N GLN A 48 -15.13 18.63 -4.20
CA GLN A 48 -14.59 19.98 -4.40
C GLN A 48 -13.48 20.29 -3.39
N LYS A 49 -13.62 19.85 -2.14
CA LYS A 49 -12.56 19.99 -1.13
C LYS A 49 -11.37 19.10 -1.44
N LEU A 50 -11.60 17.82 -1.75
CA LEU A 50 -10.55 16.87 -2.12
C LEU A 50 -9.72 17.39 -3.31
N ALA A 51 -10.37 17.92 -4.35
CA ALA A 51 -9.71 18.40 -5.56
C ALA A 51 -8.71 19.57 -5.34
N LYS A 52 -8.76 20.22 -4.16
CA LYS A 52 -7.83 21.27 -3.75
C LYS A 52 -6.58 20.74 -3.04
N HIS A 53 -6.55 19.47 -2.66
CA HIS A 53 -5.35 18.86 -2.07
C HIS A 53 -4.24 18.81 -3.13
N GLU A 54 -3.01 19.13 -2.75
CA GLU A 54 -1.86 19.22 -3.67
C GLU A 54 -1.55 17.88 -4.35
N ASP A 55 -1.69 16.79 -3.59
CA ASP A 55 -1.47 15.42 -4.03
C ASP A 55 -2.68 14.54 -3.70
N VAL A 56 -3.73 14.64 -4.51
CA VAL A 56 -4.97 13.88 -4.30
C VAL A 56 -4.71 12.37 -4.36
N GLN A 57 -3.83 11.92 -5.26
CA GLN A 57 -3.57 10.49 -5.45
C GLN A 57 -2.85 9.90 -4.23
N GLY A 58 -1.75 10.52 -3.79
CA GLY A 58 -1.01 10.07 -2.60
C GLY A 58 -1.85 10.16 -1.33
N PHE A 59 -2.64 11.23 -1.17
CA PHE A 59 -3.57 11.38 -0.05
C PHE A 59 -4.58 10.22 0.03
N LEU A 60 -5.19 9.86 -1.10
CA LEU A 60 -6.13 8.75 -1.17
C LEU A 60 -5.45 7.40 -0.95
N ILE A 61 -4.26 7.18 -1.54
CA ILE A 61 -3.48 5.95 -1.34
C ILE A 61 -3.15 5.75 0.14
N ALA A 62 -2.58 6.77 0.79
CA ALA A 62 -2.19 6.73 2.20
C ALA A 62 -3.36 6.31 3.10
N ASN A 63 -4.51 6.95 2.89
CA ASN A 63 -5.71 6.70 3.68
C ASN A 63 -6.35 5.34 3.37
N PHE A 64 -6.38 4.91 2.10
CA PHE A 64 -6.98 3.62 1.74
C PHE A 64 -6.12 2.42 2.11
N ILE A 65 -4.80 2.56 2.26
CA ILE A 65 -3.95 1.52 2.85
C ILE A 65 -4.33 1.27 4.31
N LYS A 66 -4.69 2.34 5.04
CA LYS A 66 -5.10 2.27 6.45
C LYS A 66 -6.54 1.77 6.59
N ASN A 67 -7.47 2.36 5.84
CA ASN A 67 -8.88 2.00 5.83
C ASN A 67 -9.45 2.10 4.40
N PRO A 68 -9.51 0.98 3.66
CA PRO A 68 -10.07 0.94 2.31
C PRO A 68 -11.54 1.39 2.21
N LYS A 69 -12.28 1.37 3.33
CA LYS A 69 -13.72 1.67 3.36
C LYS A 69 -14.03 3.14 3.63
N SER A 70 -13.03 3.96 3.99
CA SER A 70 -13.21 5.36 4.37
C SER A 70 -14.16 6.12 3.44
N TRP A 71 -15.07 6.88 4.06
CA TRP A 71 -16.02 7.70 3.32
C TRP A 71 -15.41 9.08 3.02
N ILE A 72 -15.79 9.68 1.89
CA ILE A 72 -15.16 10.93 1.42
C ILE A 72 -15.24 12.07 2.44
N LYS A 73 -16.34 12.18 3.21
CA LYS A 73 -16.48 13.23 4.23
C LYS A 73 -15.43 13.08 5.33
N GLU A 74 -15.19 11.85 5.79
CA GLU A 74 -14.17 11.56 6.82
C GLU A 74 -12.80 11.96 6.31
N LEU A 75 -12.47 11.57 5.07
CA LEU A 75 -11.20 11.90 4.45
C LEU A 75 -10.95 13.40 4.41
N VAL A 76 -11.90 14.19 3.92
CA VAL A 76 -11.64 15.63 3.68
C VAL A 76 -11.87 16.52 4.91
N TYR A 77 -12.39 15.99 6.02
CA TYR A 77 -12.61 16.76 7.26
C TYR A 77 -11.83 16.27 8.48
N SER A 78 -11.25 15.07 8.43
CA SER A 78 -10.45 14.54 9.54
C SER A 78 -9.00 15.00 9.46
N GLU A 79 -8.47 15.54 10.55
CA GLU A 79 -7.03 15.75 10.71
C GLU A 79 -6.25 14.43 10.70
N GLU A 80 -6.89 13.32 11.07
CA GLU A 80 -6.27 12.01 11.02
C GLU A 80 -5.87 11.64 9.59
N SER A 81 -6.72 11.94 8.61
CA SER A 81 -6.43 11.63 7.21
C SER A 81 -5.24 12.40 6.66
N GLU A 82 -5.06 13.62 7.12
CA GLU A 82 -3.89 14.45 6.81
C GLU A 82 -2.63 13.91 7.50
N ARG A 83 -2.73 13.45 8.76
CA ARG A 83 -1.62 12.80 9.46
C ARG A 83 -1.19 11.50 8.78
N GLU A 84 -2.13 10.69 8.33
CA GLU A 84 -1.84 9.46 7.59
C GLU A 84 -1.13 9.77 6.26
N TYR A 85 -1.60 10.78 5.52
CA TYR A 85 -0.93 11.25 4.31
C TYR A 85 0.51 11.71 4.57
N ARG A 86 0.73 12.57 5.59
CA ARG A 86 2.07 13.06 5.93
C ARG A 86 3.02 11.94 6.37
N SER A 87 2.51 10.99 7.16
CA SER A 87 3.27 9.81 7.57
C SER A 87 3.68 8.97 6.36
N TRP A 88 2.75 8.74 5.44
CA TRP A 88 3.01 8.04 4.19
C TRP A 88 4.02 8.79 3.31
N LEU A 89 3.84 10.09 3.11
CA LEU A 89 4.72 10.92 2.30
C LEU A 89 6.15 10.91 2.84
N LYS A 90 6.32 11.01 4.17
CA LYS A 90 7.63 10.90 4.83
C LYS A 90 8.28 9.55 4.50
N LYS A 91 7.54 8.44 4.57
CA LYS A 91 8.07 7.11 4.22
C LYS A 91 8.48 7.03 2.76
N GLN A 92 7.69 7.58 1.83
CA GLN A 92 8.05 7.61 0.41
C GLN A 92 9.36 8.39 0.18
N GLN A 93 9.51 9.55 0.80
CA GLN A 93 10.69 10.40 0.68
C GLN A 93 11.94 9.78 1.33
N SER A 94 11.78 9.03 2.43
CA SER A 94 12.87 8.39 3.16
C SER A 94 12.98 6.89 2.94
N LEU A 95 12.42 6.35 1.84
CA LEU A 95 12.23 4.91 1.65
C LEU A 95 13.53 4.11 1.73
N THR A 96 14.60 4.56 1.07
CA THR A 96 15.90 3.85 1.12
C THR A 96 16.46 3.79 2.54
N TYR A 97 16.32 4.87 3.32
CA TYR A 97 16.82 4.91 4.69
C TYR A 97 16.01 4.00 5.59
N LEU A 98 14.68 4.09 5.52
CA LEU A 98 13.76 3.22 6.27
C LEU A 98 14.00 1.74 5.94
N PHE A 99 14.18 1.42 4.66
CA PHE A 99 14.46 0.07 4.22
C PHE A 99 15.74 -0.49 4.88
N LYS A 100 16.84 0.28 4.87
CA LYS A 100 18.08 -0.11 5.57
C LYS A 100 17.88 -0.33 7.07
N GLN A 101 17.12 0.55 7.73
CA GLN A 101 16.81 0.43 9.15
C GLN A 101 15.99 -0.83 9.45
N ASP A 102 15.02 -1.16 8.58
CA ASP A 102 14.20 -2.34 8.71
C ASP A 102 14.98 -3.64 8.45
N LEU A 103 15.94 -3.63 7.50
CA LEU A 103 16.84 -4.78 7.28
C LEU A 103 17.62 -5.13 8.55
N SER A 104 17.95 -4.14 9.37
CA SER A 104 18.64 -4.37 10.65
C SER A 104 17.79 -5.07 11.72
N LYS A 105 16.52 -5.36 11.43
CA LYS A 105 15.61 -6.08 12.32
C LYS A 105 15.38 -7.52 11.87
N LEU A 106 15.87 -7.88 10.69
CA LEU A 106 15.81 -9.22 10.14
C LEU A 106 16.89 -10.11 10.79
N ASP A 107 16.72 -11.42 10.65
CA ASP A 107 17.72 -12.43 11.00
C ASP A 107 18.95 -12.29 10.10
N ASP A 108 20.15 -12.53 10.66
CA ASP A 108 21.43 -12.42 9.94
C ASP A 108 21.53 -13.45 8.81
N ASP A 109 20.95 -14.65 8.96
CA ASP A 109 20.72 -15.55 7.83
C ASP A 109 19.46 -15.10 7.10
N PHE A 110 19.66 -14.39 5.98
CA PHE A 110 18.59 -13.85 5.16
C PHE A 110 17.50 -14.89 4.83
N ASN A 111 17.87 -16.15 4.61
CA ASN A 111 16.90 -17.18 4.25
C ASN A 111 15.95 -17.54 5.39
N GLN A 112 16.39 -17.45 6.65
CA GLN A 112 15.50 -17.68 7.81
C GLN A 112 14.37 -16.65 7.85
N ASN A 113 14.60 -15.44 7.31
CA ASN A 113 13.55 -14.42 7.26
C ASN A 113 12.35 -14.80 6.41
N LEU A 114 12.57 -15.65 5.41
CA LEU A 114 11.59 -16.04 4.41
C LEU A 114 11.11 -17.48 4.62
N LYS A 115 11.82 -18.30 5.39
CA LYS A 115 11.47 -19.69 5.63
C LYS A 115 10.21 -19.80 6.49
N ILE A 116 9.29 -20.67 6.07
CA ILE A 116 8.11 -21.05 6.87
C ILE A 116 8.47 -22.32 7.64
N GLU A 117 8.38 -22.26 8.96
CA GLU A 117 8.56 -23.41 9.85
C GLU A 117 7.20 -23.84 10.40
N GLN A 118 6.92 -25.15 10.34
CA GLN A 118 5.71 -25.84 10.83
C GLN A 118 4.62 -24.94 11.45
N ASN A 119 3.65 -24.55 10.61
CA ASN A 119 2.46 -23.76 10.98
C ASN A 119 2.73 -22.37 11.58
N GLN A 120 3.94 -21.81 11.41
CA GLN A 120 4.27 -20.47 11.86
C GLN A 120 4.47 -19.51 10.69
N HIS A 121 4.15 -18.24 10.93
CA HIS A 121 4.53 -17.17 10.01
C HIS A 121 6.07 -17.05 9.94
N PRO A 122 6.63 -16.79 8.75
CA PRO A 122 8.05 -16.49 8.57
C PRO A 122 8.40 -15.19 9.31
N ILE A 123 9.68 -15.03 9.68
CA ILE A 123 10.14 -13.92 10.53
C ILE A 123 9.77 -12.56 9.92
N VAL A 124 9.89 -12.39 8.60
CA VAL A 124 9.53 -11.14 7.91
C VAL A 124 8.06 -10.75 8.14
N LEU A 125 7.14 -11.73 8.18
CA LEU A 125 5.72 -11.48 8.46
C LEU A 125 5.49 -11.20 9.94
N LYS A 126 6.15 -11.94 10.84
CA LYS A 126 6.10 -11.69 12.29
C LYS A 126 6.56 -10.27 12.63
N LEU A 127 7.64 -9.80 12.02
CA LEU A 127 8.17 -8.45 12.21
C LEU A 127 7.22 -7.38 11.69
N TYR A 128 6.60 -7.60 10.52
CA TYR A 128 5.60 -6.67 10.00
C TYR A 128 4.36 -6.60 10.90
N LEU A 129 3.81 -7.75 11.31
CA LEU A 129 2.68 -7.83 12.23
C LEU A 129 2.98 -7.19 13.60
N GLY A 130 4.23 -7.31 14.06
CA GLY A 130 4.74 -6.64 15.25
C GLY A 130 5.10 -5.16 15.08
N ASN A 131 4.80 -4.56 13.92
CA ASN A 131 5.16 -3.18 13.55
C ASN A 131 6.67 -2.86 13.70
N LYS A 132 7.53 -3.88 13.53
CA LYS A 132 9.00 -3.74 13.60
C LYS A 132 9.62 -3.36 12.26
N ILE A 133 8.96 -3.73 11.16
CA ILE A 133 9.32 -3.30 9.81
C ILE A 133 8.09 -2.68 9.14
N SER A 134 8.34 -1.80 8.17
CA SER A 134 7.29 -1.15 7.40
C SER A 134 6.62 -2.08 6.39
N LEU A 135 5.41 -1.72 5.97
CA LEU A 135 4.73 -2.40 4.86
C LEU A 135 5.52 -2.25 3.57
N GLU A 136 6.17 -1.11 3.36
CA GLU A 136 7.03 -0.86 2.20
C GLU A 136 8.17 -1.88 2.13
N THR A 137 8.88 -2.09 3.24
CA THR A 137 9.94 -3.10 3.32
C THR A 137 9.40 -4.50 3.03
N LEU A 138 8.26 -4.87 3.61
CA LEU A 138 7.65 -6.17 3.33
C LEU A 138 7.33 -6.32 1.83
N CYS A 139 6.63 -5.36 1.23
CA CYS A 139 6.29 -5.37 -0.20
C CYS A 139 7.53 -5.51 -1.09
N ILE A 140 8.58 -4.73 -0.78
CA ILE A 140 9.84 -4.73 -1.55
C ILE A 140 10.54 -6.08 -1.43
N LEU A 141 10.67 -6.63 -0.22
CA LEU A 141 11.32 -7.92 0.01
C LEU A 141 10.58 -9.05 -0.72
N ILE A 142 9.26 -9.15 -0.55
CA ILE A 142 8.45 -10.20 -1.19
C ILE A 142 8.52 -10.11 -2.72
N LYS A 143 8.47 -8.91 -3.28
CA LYS A 143 8.60 -8.69 -4.73
C LYS A 143 10.00 -9.03 -5.22
N MET A 144 11.04 -8.60 -4.51
CA MET A 144 12.44 -8.79 -4.89
C MET A 144 12.84 -10.27 -4.89
N THR A 145 12.40 -11.02 -3.87
CA THR A 145 12.74 -12.45 -3.70
C THR A 145 11.76 -13.38 -4.41
N LYS A 146 10.64 -12.84 -4.91
CA LYS A 146 9.55 -13.59 -5.56
C LYS A 146 8.97 -14.67 -4.65
N THR A 147 8.98 -14.47 -3.33
CA THR A 147 8.49 -15.45 -2.35
C THR A 147 6.97 -15.51 -2.23
N GLU A 148 6.23 -14.59 -2.86
CA GLU A 148 4.76 -14.57 -2.85
C GLU A 148 4.16 -15.95 -3.20
N LYS A 149 4.66 -16.61 -4.25
CA LYS A 149 4.18 -17.94 -4.65
C LYS A 149 4.47 -19.01 -3.59
N TYR A 150 5.63 -18.94 -2.95
CA TYR A 150 6.00 -19.86 -1.88
C TYR A 150 5.09 -19.65 -0.66
N PHE A 151 4.79 -18.40 -0.28
CA PHE A 151 3.88 -18.12 0.84
C PHE A 151 2.46 -18.54 0.51
N ASN A 152 1.94 -18.21 -0.68
CA ASN A 152 0.60 -18.60 -1.11
C ASN A 152 0.35 -20.12 -1.10
N ASN A 153 1.39 -20.92 -1.39
CA ASN A 153 1.27 -22.37 -1.36
C ASN A 153 1.31 -22.95 0.07
N ASN A 154 2.09 -22.36 0.97
CA ASN A 154 2.35 -22.92 2.30
C ASN A 154 1.50 -22.30 3.42
N LEU A 155 1.00 -21.08 3.23
CA LEU A 155 0.07 -20.37 4.13
C LEU A 155 -1.34 -20.31 3.51
N LYS A 156 -1.67 -21.30 2.68
CA LYS A 156 -2.97 -21.38 2.04
C LYS A 156 -4.06 -21.51 3.10
N ASP A 157 -5.18 -20.81 2.88
CA ASP A 157 -6.34 -20.82 3.76
C ASP A 157 -6.04 -20.24 5.18
N GLU A 158 -4.90 -19.56 5.36
CA GLU A 158 -4.54 -18.84 6.58
C GLU A 158 -5.05 -17.39 6.50
N PRO A 159 -6.03 -16.98 7.34
CA PRO A 159 -6.73 -15.71 7.18
C PRO A 159 -5.83 -14.47 7.27
N ILE A 160 -4.80 -14.50 8.12
CA ILE A 160 -3.89 -13.35 8.29
C ILE A 160 -3.07 -13.16 7.02
N TRP A 161 -2.53 -14.24 6.46
CA TRP A 161 -1.80 -14.18 5.19
C TRP A 161 -2.70 -13.72 4.04
N GLU A 162 -3.94 -14.17 3.92
CA GLU A 162 -4.85 -13.71 2.86
C GLU A 162 -5.09 -12.19 2.90
N GLU A 163 -5.20 -11.61 4.09
CA GLU A 163 -5.34 -10.16 4.25
C GLU A 163 -4.05 -9.43 3.85
N ILE A 164 -2.90 -9.93 4.32
CA ILE A 164 -1.58 -9.35 4.03
C ILE A 164 -1.24 -9.46 2.54
N GLU A 165 -1.47 -10.62 1.92
CA GLU A 165 -1.24 -10.87 0.50
C GLU A 165 -2.05 -9.88 -0.34
N LEU A 166 -3.34 -9.73 -0.04
CA LEU A 166 -4.17 -8.74 -0.72
C LEU A 166 -3.60 -7.33 -0.52
N LYS A 167 -3.20 -6.97 0.69
CA LYS A 167 -2.63 -5.64 0.99
C LYS A 167 -1.32 -5.40 0.23
N ILE A 168 -0.41 -6.37 0.20
CA ILE A 168 0.85 -6.32 -0.57
C ILE A 168 0.52 -6.13 -2.04
N LYS A 169 -0.36 -6.95 -2.60
CA LYS A 169 -0.74 -6.91 -4.01
C LYS A 169 -1.35 -5.58 -4.42
N LYS A 170 -2.18 -4.98 -3.58
CA LYS A 170 -2.79 -3.66 -3.83
C LYS A 170 -1.82 -2.51 -3.61
N TYR A 171 -0.89 -2.61 -2.67
CA TYR A 171 -0.04 -1.48 -2.35
C TYR A 171 1.28 -1.44 -3.13
N THR A 172 1.94 -2.59 -3.34
CA THR A 172 3.25 -2.69 -4.01
C THR A 172 3.37 -1.86 -5.29
N PRO A 173 2.35 -1.79 -6.17
CA PRO A 173 2.46 -1.03 -7.41
C PRO A 173 2.56 0.51 -7.23
N PHE A 174 2.25 1.03 -6.05
CA PHE A 174 2.35 2.46 -5.73
C PHE A 174 3.68 2.85 -5.05
N ILE A 175 4.54 1.87 -4.78
CA ILE A 175 5.82 2.12 -4.11
C ILE A 175 6.88 2.43 -5.18
N GLN A 176 7.40 3.65 -5.18
CA GLN A 176 8.43 4.07 -6.13
C GLN A 176 9.82 3.90 -5.53
N TYR A 177 10.63 3.03 -6.11
CA TYR A 177 11.99 2.77 -5.66
C TYR A 177 12.90 2.33 -6.80
N ASN A 178 14.21 2.51 -6.62
CA ASN A 178 15.22 1.96 -7.50
C ASN A 178 15.52 0.51 -7.07
N GLU A 179 15.02 -0.45 -7.85
CA GLU A 179 15.12 -1.87 -7.55
C GLU A 179 16.57 -2.36 -7.43
N GLU A 180 17.44 -1.97 -8.37
CA GLU A 180 18.85 -2.36 -8.37
C GLU A 180 19.60 -1.80 -7.16
N LYS A 181 19.31 -0.56 -6.77
CA LYS A 181 19.88 0.06 -5.56
C LYS A 181 19.47 -0.71 -4.29
N LEU A 182 18.19 -1.06 -4.15
CA LEU A 182 17.73 -1.78 -2.96
C LEU A 182 18.23 -3.22 -2.94
N LYS A 183 18.29 -3.91 -4.09
CA LYS A 183 18.93 -5.23 -4.19
C LYS A 183 20.38 -5.19 -3.72
N LYS A 184 21.16 -4.22 -4.20
CA LYS A 184 22.54 -4.04 -3.77
C LYS A 184 22.65 -3.85 -2.26
N ILE A 185 21.76 -3.04 -1.67
CA ILE A 185 21.72 -2.82 -0.21
C ILE A 185 21.46 -4.13 0.54
N VAL A 186 20.55 -4.99 0.07
CA VAL A 186 20.29 -6.31 0.69
C VAL A 186 21.54 -7.18 0.63
N LEU A 187 22.16 -7.30 -0.55
CA LEU A 187 23.38 -8.11 -0.73
C LEU A 187 24.58 -7.59 0.06
N ASP A 188 24.72 -6.26 0.19
CA ASP A 188 25.80 -5.67 0.98
C ASP A 188 25.59 -5.89 2.49
N TYR A 189 24.32 -5.99 2.94
CA TYR A 189 23.96 -6.18 4.34
C TYR A 189 24.05 -7.65 4.78
N PHE A 190 23.46 -8.57 4.00
CA PHE A 190 23.49 -10.02 4.25
C PHE A 190 24.56 -10.66 3.39
N LYS A 191 25.77 -10.82 3.95
CA LYS A 191 26.91 -11.43 3.27
C LYS A 191 26.86 -12.95 3.30
#